data_AF-N1U271-F1
#
_entry.id   AF-N1U271-F1
#
_cell.length_a   1.000
_cell.length_b   1.000
_cell.length_c   1.000
_cell.angle_alpha   90.00
_cell.angle_beta   90.00
_cell.angle_gamma   90.00
#
_symmetry.space_group_name_H-M   'P 1'
#
loop_
_entity.id
_entity.type
_entity.pdbx_description
1 polymer ?
#
loop_
_entity_poly.entity_id
_entity_poly.type
_entity_poly.pdbx_seq_one_letter_code
_entity_poly.pdbx_strand_id
1 'polypeptide(L)'
;MAEARSKISFEDALVELEQIAEKLERQDFSLEESLKAYERGMELKKICRGILDSAEGKIEALTKDESKKTNKTVFRTESKTTSQTSSDLEEDLF
;
A
#
# COMPACT_ATOMS: atom_id res chain seq x y z
N MET A 1 27.08 -16.01 -12.23
CA MET A 1 25.76 -16.66 -12.22
C MET A 1 24.93 -15.96 -11.16
N ALA A 2 23.99 -15.11 -11.56
CA ALA A 2 23.19 -14.33 -10.63
C ALA A 2 22.04 -15.20 -10.10
N GLU A 3 22.01 -15.40 -8.80
CA GLU A 3 21.09 -16.27 -8.07
C GLU A 3 19.64 -15.89 -8.34
N ALA A 4 18.84 -16.88 -8.71
CA ALA A 4 17.39 -16.78 -8.77
C ALA A 4 16.87 -16.59 -7.33
N ARG A 5 16.76 -15.34 -6.90
CA ARG A 5 16.05 -14.97 -5.66
C ARG A 5 14.58 -15.32 -5.89
N SER A 6 14.20 -16.53 -5.49
CA SER A 6 12.82 -17.04 -5.58
C SER A 6 11.92 -16.12 -4.77
N LYS A 7 11.32 -15.13 -5.45
CA LYS A 7 10.24 -14.33 -4.89
C LYS A 7 9.03 -15.25 -4.80
N ILE A 8 8.73 -15.71 -3.59
CA ILE A 8 7.47 -16.40 -3.29
C ILE A 8 6.30 -15.52 -3.75
N SER A 9 5.26 -16.12 -4.33
CA SER A 9 4.04 -15.40 -4.70
C SER A 9 3.22 -15.06 -3.46
N PHE A 10 2.23 -14.17 -3.60
CA PHE A 10 1.33 -13.85 -2.48
C PHE A 10 0.55 -15.08 -2.04
N GLU A 11 -0.02 -15.83 -2.99
CA GLU A 11 -0.82 -17.03 -2.71
C GLU A 11 0.02 -18.10 -2.01
N ASP A 12 1.24 -18.35 -2.50
CA ASP A 12 2.13 -19.33 -1.88
C ASP A 12 2.53 -18.91 -0.46
N ALA A 13 2.82 -17.63 -0.24
CA ALA A 13 3.17 -17.11 1.08
C ALA A 13 1.99 -17.18 2.06
N LEU A 14 0.77 -16.97 1.56
CA LEU A 14 -0.45 -17.09 2.35
C LEU A 14 -0.73 -18.54 2.73
N VAL A 15 -0.64 -19.48 1.78
CA VAL A 15 -0.81 -20.92 2.02
C VAL A 15 0.21 -21.42 3.04
N GLU A 16 1.47 -21.01 2.93
CA GLU A 16 2.50 -21.41 3.90
C GLU A 16 2.21 -20.84 5.30
N LEU A 17 1.69 -19.61 5.39
CA LEU A 17 1.33 -18.98 6.65
C LEU A 17 0.15 -19.69 7.32
N GLU A 18 -0.86 -20.09 6.55
CA GLU A 18 -2.00 -20.88 7.02
C GLU A 18 -1.54 -22.24 7.57
N GLN A 19 -0.65 -22.93 6.85
CA GLN A 19 -0.08 -24.19 7.32
C GLN A 19 0.72 -24.03 8.61
N ILE A 20 1.42 -22.91 8.80
CA ILE A 20 2.14 -22.61 10.04
C ILE A 20 1.15 -22.35 11.19
N ALA A 21 0.06 -21.63 10.93
CA ALA A 21 -0.98 -21.40 11.92
C ALA A 21 -1.64 -22.72 12.35
N GLU A 22 -2.03 -23.57 11.40
CA GLU A 22 -2.58 -24.91 11.68
C GLU A 22 -1.60 -25.80 12.44
N LYS A 23 -0.30 -25.69 12.15
CA LYS A 23 0.74 -26.40 12.90
C LYS A 23 0.77 -25.90 14.34
N LEU A 24 0.88 -24.60 14.58
CA LEU A 24 0.95 -24.00 15.92
C LEU A 24 -0.29 -24.30 16.79
N GLU A 25 -1.44 -24.60 16.19
CA GLU A 25 -2.66 -24.98 16.92
C GLU A 25 -2.64 -26.42 17.46
N ARG A 26 -1.81 -27.30 16.90
CA ARG A 26 -1.68 -28.68 17.40
C ARG A 26 -0.81 -28.66 18.66
N GLN A 27 -1.16 -29.45 19.67
CA GLN A 27 -0.49 -29.44 20.98
C GLN A 27 0.83 -30.25 21.01
N ASP A 28 1.36 -30.59 19.84
CA ASP A 28 2.36 -31.63 19.68
C ASP A 28 3.77 -31.05 19.40
N PHE A 29 3.93 -29.72 19.56
CA PHE A 29 5.15 -29.00 19.19
C PHE A 29 6.11 -28.85 20.37
N SER A 30 7.39 -29.11 20.11
CA SER A 30 8.45 -28.67 21.02
C SER A 30 8.57 -27.15 21.01
N LEU A 31 9.08 -26.58 22.10
CA LEU A 31 9.31 -25.13 22.21
C LEU A 31 10.17 -24.58 21.05
N GLU A 32 11.18 -25.33 20.62
CA GLU A 32 12.06 -24.92 19.54
C GLU A 32 11.35 -24.89 18.19
N GLU A 33 10.46 -25.85 17.92
CA GLU A 33 9.65 -25.86 16.70
C GLU A 33 8.62 -24.73 16.71
N SER A 34 8.00 -24.44 17.86
CA SER A 34 7.09 -23.30 18.02
C SER A 34 7.77 -21.97 17.73
N LEU A 35 9.03 -21.80 18.17
CA LEU A 35 9.82 -20.61 17.88
C LEU A 35 10.13 -20.49 16.38
N LYS A 36 10.58 -21.58 15.74
CA LYS A 36 10.87 -21.61 14.29
C LYS A 36 9.64 -21.32 13.45
N ALA A 37 8.51 -21.92 13.80
CA ALA A 37 7.23 -21.69 13.13
C ALA A 37 6.79 -20.23 13.28
N TYR A 38 6.92 -19.65 14.47
CA TYR A 38 6.61 -18.24 14.71
C TYR A 38 7.50 -17.29 13.89
N GLU A 39 8.81 -17.49 13.89
CA GLU A 39 9.76 -16.68 13.12
C GLU A 39 9.43 -16.71 11.61
N ARG A 40 9.17 -17.90 11.08
CA ARG A 40 8.78 -18.07 9.68
C ARG A 40 7.44 -17.39 9.38
N GLY A 41 6.44 -17.54 10.26
CA GLY A 41 5.16 -16.86 10.11
C GLY A 41 5.30 -15.34 10.09
N MET A 42 6.19 -14.78 10.91
CA MET A 42 6.51 -13.35 10.92
C MET A 42 7.19 -12.88 9.63
N GLU A 43 8.05 -13.70 9.05
CA GLU A 43 8.66 -13.42 7.74
C GLU A 43 7.61 -13.41 6.63
N LEU A 44 6.76 -14.45 6.58
CA LEU A 44 5.68 -14.56 5.59
C LEU A 44 4.70 -13.39 5.70
N LYS A 45 4.31 -12.99 6.92
CA LYS A 45 3.48 -11.80 7.16
C LYS A 45 4.10 -10.55 6.52
N LYS A 46 5.40 -10.33 6.70
CA LYS A 46 6.11 -9.17 6.12
C LYS A 46 6.11 -9.25 4.59
N ILE A 47 6.30 -10.44 4.02
CA ILE A 47 6.26 -10.66 2.58
C ILE A 47 4.87 -10.33 2.03
N CYS A 48 3.81 -10.91 2.60
CA CYS A 48 2.43 -10.65 2.18
C CYS A 48 2.11 -9.15 2.24
N ARG A 49 2.48 -8.48 3.34
CA ARG A 49 2.28 -7.03 3.47
C ARG A 49 3.01 -6.24 2.39
N GLY A 50 4.28 -6.55 2.12
CA GLY A 50 5.06 -5.88 1.09
C GLY A 50 4.50 -6.07 -0.32
N ILE A 51 3.92 -7.23 -0.61
CA ILE A 51 3.24 -7.47 -1.91
C ILE A 51 1.98 -6.61 -2.01
N LEU A 52 1.16 -6.57 -0.95
CA LEU A 52 -0.05 -5.76 -0.91
C LEU A 52 0.25 -4.26 -1.02
N ASP A 53 1.25 -3.75 -0.29
CA ASP A 53 1.68 -2.36 -0.37
C ASP A 53 2.14 -2.00 -1.80
N SER A 54 2.84 -2.90 -2.47
CA SER A 54 3.26 -2.70 -3.86
C SER A 54 2.07 -2.69 -4.83
N ALA A 55 1.06 -3.53 -4.59
CA ALA A 55 -0.15 -3.57 -5.40
C ALA A 55 -0.98 -2.28 -5.21
N GLU A 56 -1.16 -1.84 -3.96
CA GLU A 56 -1.84 -0.60 -3.61
C GLU A 56 -1.19 0.62 -4.28
N GLY A 57 0.14 0.75 -4.17
CA GLY A 57 0.88 1.83 -4.81
C GLY A 57 0.74 1.86 -6.34
N LYS A 58 0.63 0.70 -6.99
CA LYS A 58 0.37 0.61 -8.44
C LYS A 58 -1.04 1.09 -8.79
N ILE A 59 -2.05 0.70 -8.01
CA ILE A 59 -3.44 1.13 -8.21
C ILE A 59 -3.55 2.65 -8.03
N GLU A 60 -2.91 3.22 -7.00
CA GLU A 60 -2.88 4.66 -6.79
C GLU A 60 -2.24 5.41 -7.96
N ALA A 61 -1.11 4.93 -8.48
CA ALA A 61 -0.42 5.56 -9.60
C ALA A 61 -1.31 5.59 -10.85
N LEU A 62 -1.95 4.45 -11.18
CA LEU A 62 -2.87 4.34 -12.30
C LEU A 62 -4.08 5.28 -12.15
N THR A 63 -4.64 5.37 -10.95
CA THR A 63 -5.80 6.24 -10.66
C THR A 63 -5.44 7.72 -10.81
N LYS A 64 -4.26 8.13 -10.33
CA LYS A 64 -3.74 9.51 -10.46
C LYS A 64 -3.45 9.88 -11.92
N ASP A 65 -2.97 8.93 -12.73
CA ASP A 65 -2.71 9.16 -14.15
C ASP A 65 -4.00 9.29 -14.98
N GLU A 66 -5.02 8.49 -14.70
CA GLU A 66 -6.34 8.64 -15.33
C GLU A 66 -6.96 10.02 -15.00
N SER A 67 -6.79 10.47 -13.75
CA SER A 67 -7.25 11.81 -13.31
C SER A 67 -6.56 12.97 -14.05
N LYS A 68 -5.29 12.79 -14.47
CA LYS A 68 -4.52 13.81 -15.21
C LYS A 68 -4.86 13.88 -16.70
N LYS A 69 -5.36 12.80 -17.29
CA LYS A 69 -5.77 12.79 -18.72
C LYS A 69 -7.04 13.60 -18.97
N THR A 70 -7.90 13.75 -17.97
CA THR A 70 -9.18 14.48 -18.10
C THR A 70 -9.03 16.01 -18.03
N ASN A 71 -7.86 16.55 -17.64
CA ASN A 71 -7.65 17.98 -17.42
C ASN A 71 -6.75 18.67 -18.47
N LYS A 72 -6.59 18.08 -19.67
CA LYS A 72 -5.76 18.66 -20.75
C LYS A 72 -6.54 19.22 -21.94
N THR A 73 -7.87 19.28 -21.88
CA THR A 73 -8.70 19.81 -22.99
C THR A 73 -9.85 20.70 -22.50
N VAL A 74 -9.64 21.51 -21.47
CA VAL A 74 -10.56 22.63 -21.19
C VAL A 74 -9.77 23.93 -21.19
N PHE A 75 -9.72 24.50 -22.40
CA PHE A 75 -9.75 25.94 -22.70
C PHE A 75 -8.53 26.79 -22.33
N ARG A 76 -7.60 26.89 -23.28
CA ARG A 76 -6.82 28.12 -23.53
C ARG A 76 -7.67 29.06 -24.38
N THR A 77 -8.17 30.16 -23.81
CA THR A 77 -8.30 31.46 -24.51
C THR A 77 -8.42 32.59 -23.48
N GLU A 78 -7.55 33.58 -23.65
CA GLU A 78 -7.43 34.81 -22.87
C GLU A 78 -8.68 35.70 -23.00
N SER A 79 -9.03 36.43 -21.93
CA SER A 79 -9.58 37.80 -22.02
C SER A 79 -9.56 38.47 -20.64
N LYS A 80 -8.82 39.59 -20.56
CA LYS A 80 -8.91 40.65 -19.54
C LYS A 80 -10.38 40.93 -19.13
N THR A 81 -10.64 41.28 -17.87
CA THR A 81 -11.14 42.62 -17.47
C THR A 81 -11.14 42.77 -15.94
N THR A 82 -10.50 43.86 -15.50
CA THR A 82 -10.47 44.54 -14.20
C THR A 82 -11.80 44.61 -13.44
N SER A 83 -11.74 44.50 -12.10
CA SER A 83 -12.32 45.41 -11.07
C SER A 83 -12.03 44.80 -9.69
N GLN A 84 -11.17 45.38 -8.84
CA GLN A 84 -11.54 46.32 -7.76
C GLN A 84 -12.64 45.73 -6.83
N THR A 85 -12.56 45.70 -5.49
CA THR A 85 -11.71 46.37 -4.47
C THR A 85 -12.13 45.86 -3.08
N SER A 86 -11.19 45.95 -2.12
CA SER A 86 -11.34 46.30 -0.69
C SER A 86 -12.15 45.45 0.30
N SER A 87 -11.44 45.09 1.39
CA SER A 87 -11.81 45.00 2.82
C SER A 87 -12.98 44.05 3.19
N ASP A 88 -12.92 43.24 4.25
CA ASP A 88 -12.77 43.67 5.63
C ASP A 88 -12.04 42.63 6.51
N LEU A 89 -11.18 43.17 7.38
CA LEU A 89 -10.69 42.56 8.60
C LEU A 89 -11.72 42.84 9.70
N GLU A 90 -12.23 41.80 10.38
CA GLU A 90 -12.64 41.79 11.79
C GLU A 90 -12.42 40.31 12.21
N GLU A 91 -11.51 39.93 13.10
CA GLU A 91 -11.27 40.40 14.47
C GLU A 91 -12.54 40.30 15.33
N ASP A 92 -12.86 39.10 15.80
CA ASP A 92 -13.35 38.83 17.17
C ASP A 92 -13.43 37.29 17.34
N LEU A 93 -12.61 36.65 18.18
CA LEU A 93 -12.60 36.66 19.65
C LEU A 93 -13.70 35.74 20.23
N PHE A 94 -13.22 34.78 21.04
CA PHE A 94 -13.90 33.72 21.81
C PHE A 94 -14.06 32.35 21.13
#